data_AF-A0A351Q7D0-F1
#
_entry.id   AF-A0A351Q7D0-F1
#
_cell.length_a   1.000
_cell.length_b   1.000
_cell.length_c   1.000
_cell.angle_alpha   90.00
_cell.angle_beta   90.00
_cell.angle_gamma   90.00
#
_symmetry.space_group_name_H-M   'P 1'
#
loop_
_entity.id
_entity.type
_entity.pdbx_description
1 polymer ?
#
loop_
_entity_poly.entity_id
_entity_poly.type
_entity_poly.pdbx_seq_one_letter_code
_entity_poly.pdbx_strand_id
1 'polypeptide(L)'
;MCSFGDWVALSDVCDVTTAKLIKREVSDGIIAPGYSQKALEILKAKKKGGYCVLQIDENYVPSEIEKKQVFGVTFEQGHNFIKLDDNCLKNIVTKNKALTKEERDNLLISLIILKYTQSNSVCYVKDGQAIGIGAGQQSRIHCTRLAGDKADKWWLRQSPQVLNLKFKADIKRADRDNTIDVYTSDDYDDVLAEGTWQNFFAEKPAVFTREERKAWIAKNTDVAVGSDAFFPFGDNIERAHRSGVKVIAQPGGSIRDDNVIETCDKYNMVMAFTGIRLFHH
;
A
#
# COMPACT_ATOMS: atom_id res chain seq x y z
N MET A 1 -0.84 11.07 3.45
CA MET A 1 -1.39 12.02 2.47
C MET A 1 -2.44 11.42 1.54
N CYS A 2 -2.18 10.29 0.86
CA CYS A 2 -3.07 9.78 -0.22
C CYS A 2 -4.51 9.42 0.19
N SER A 3 -4.80 9.15 1.47
CA SER A 3 -6.17 8.85 1.94
C SER A 3 -7.00 10.10 2.25
N PHE A 4 -6.49 11.31 2.02
CA PHE A 4 -7.28 12.53 2.20
C PHE A 4 -8.41 12.57 1.15
N GLY A 5 -9.66 12.49 1.61
CA GLY A 5 -10.81 12.40 0.69
C GLY A 5 -10.98 11.02 0.08
N ASP A 6 -10.61 9.96 0.81
CA ASP A 6 -10.74 8.58 0.36
C ASP A 6 -12.20 8.11 0.18
N TRP A 7 -12.33 6.94 -0.46
CA TRP A 7 -13.56 6.15 -0.44
C TRP A 7 -13.32 4.85 0.31
N VAL A 8 -13.96 4.69 1.46
CA VAL A 8 -13.76 3.53 2.34
C VAL A 8 -14.60 2.35 1.85
N ALA A 9 -14.04 1.15 1.86
CA ALA A 9 -14.78 -0.10 1.68
C ALA A 9 -14.56 -1.02 2.88
N LEU A 10 -15.64 -1.60 3.41
CA LEU A 10 -15.60 -2.57 4.51
C LEU A 10 -16.19 -3.90 4.06
N SER A 11 -15.52 -5.01 4.38
CA SER A 11 -16.02 -6.37 4.16
C SER A 11 -17.16 -6.75 5.11
N ASP A 12 -17.28 -6.06 6.24
CA ASP A 12 -18.18 -6.40 7.34
C ASP A 12 -19.07 -5.21 7.71
N VAL A 13 -20.08 -5.48 8.55
CA VAL A 13 -20.96 -4.45 9.09
C VAL A 13 -20.14 -3.39 9.84
N CYS A 14 -20.33 -2.12 9.46
CA CYS A 14 -19.63 -1.01 10.09
C CYS A 14 -20.05 -0.84 11.56
N ASP A 15 -19.08 -0.96 12.46
CA ASP A 15 -19.26 -0.78 13.89
C ASP A 15 -19.03 0.68 14.33
N VAL A 16 -19.35 0.96 15.60
CA VAL A 16 -19.21 2.30 16.19
C VAL A 16 -17.76 2.76 16.23
N THR A 17 -16.82 1.83 16.45
CA THR A 17 -15.39 2.14 16.57
C THR A 17 -14.84 2.64 15.23
N THR A 18 -15.14 1.91 14.15
CA THR A 18 -14.77 2.26 12.77
C THR A 18 -15.43 3.58 12.36
N ALA A 19 -16.72 3.75 12.64
CA ALA A 19 -17.43 5.00 12.35
C ALA A 19 -16.82 6.22 13.08
N LYS A 20 -16.39 6.06 14.34
CA LYS A 20 -15.71 7.12 15.10
C LYS A 20 -14.33 7.46 14.51
N LEU A 21 -13.59 6.45 14.05
CA LEU A 21 -12.32 6.66 13.36
C LEU A 21 -12.56 7.47 12.09
N ILE A 22 -13.50 7.06 11.24
CA ILE A 22 -13.81 7.75 9.99
C ILE A 22 -14.33 9.16 10.27
N LYS A 23 -15.19 9.38 11.28
CA LYS A 23 -15.80 10.69 11.60
C LYS A 23 -14.78 11.81 11.71
N ARG A 24 -13.63 11.54 12.34
CA ARG A 24 -12.58 12.55 12.58
C ARG A 24 -11.62 12.76 11.41
N GLU A 25 -11.69 11.95 10.34
CA GLU A 25 -10.85 12.11 9.13
C GLU A 25 -11.61 12.81 7.99
N VAL A 26 -10.84 13.29 7.02
CA VAL A 26 -11.39 13.73 5.72
C VAL A 26 -11.55 12.51 4.82
N SER A 27 -12.80 12.19 4.48
CA SER A 27 -13.21 11.06 3.64
C SER A 27 -14.40 11.50 2.80
N ASP A 28 -14.52 10.96 1.58
CA ASP A 28 -15.57 11.31 0.62
C ASP A 28 -16.79 10.38 0.67
N GLY A 29 -16.57 9.10 0.96
CA GLY A 29 -17.66 8.15 1.10
C GLY A 29 -17.23 6.83 1.73
N ILE A 30 -18.22 5.98 2.00
CA ILE A 30 -18.04 4.63 2.50
C ILE A 30 -19.03 3.67 1.83
N ILE A 31 -18.59 2.44 1.55
CA ILE A 31 -19.41 1.30 1.15
C ILE A 31 -19.19 0.12 2.11
N ALA A 32 -20.26 -0.53 2.56
CA ALA A 32 -20.21 -1.70 3.44
C ALA A 32 -21.46 -2.58 3.25
N PRO A 33 -21.44 -3.88 3.62
CA PRO A 33 -22.64 -4.73 3.56
C PRO A 33 -23.74 -4.30 4.53
N GLY A 34 -23.38 -3.55 5.59
CA GLY A 34 -24.33 -2.98 6.52
C GLY A 34 -23.69 -2.01 7.51
N TYR A 35 -24.53 -1.39 8.33
CA TYR A 35 -24.13 -0.43 9.36
C TYR A 35 -24.93 -0.68 10.62
N SER A 36 -24.26 -0.72 11.78
CA SER A 36 -24.99 -0.62 13.04
C SER A 36 -25.71 0.73 13.14
N GLN A 37 -26.86 0.78 13.81
CA GLN A 37 -27.68 2.00 13.93
C GLN A 37 -26.85 3.22 14.40
N LYS A 38 -26.04 3.02 15.45
CA LYS A 38 -25.16 4.06 15.99
C LYS A 38 -24.03 4.44 15.03
N ALA A 39 -23.45 3.50 14.28
CA ALA A 39 -22.43 3.80 13.29
C ALA A 39 -23.01 4.68 12.17
N LEU A 40 -24.21 4.34 11.67
CA LEU A 40 -24.88 5.10 10.63
C LEU A 40 -25.18 6.54 11.06
N GLU A 41 -25.66 6.75 12.30
CA GLU A 41 -25.89 8.09 12.87
C GLU A 41 -24.60 8.92 12.92
N ILE A 42 -23.49 8.31 13.34
CA ILE A 42 -22.17 8.94 13.40
C ILE A 42 -21.71 9.37 12.00
N LEU A 43 -21.85 8.49 11.01
CA LEU A 43 -21.40 8.73 9.63
C LEU A 43 -22.27 9.79 8.92
N LYS A 44 -23.60 9.75 9.10
CA LYS A 44 -24.53 10.75 8.55
C LYS A 44 -24.23 12.18 9.01
N ALA A 45 -23.65 12.36 10.20
CA ALA A 45 -23.27 13.68 10.70
C ALA A 45 -22.05 14.29 9.98
N LYS A 46 -21.26 13.50 9.24
CA LYS A 46 -20.10 14.01 8.49
C LYS A 46 -20.55 14.91 7.33
N LYS A 47 -19.66 15.82 6.91
CA LYS A 47 -19.90 16.78 5.81
C LYS A 47 -21.26 17.50 5.92
N LYS A 48 -21.65 17.90 7.14
CA LYS A 48 -22.92 18.59 7.44
C LYS A 48 -24.16 17.83 6.91
N GLY A 49 -24.14 16.50 6.95
CA GLY A 49 -25.23 15.66 6.42
C GLY A 49 -24.98 15.09 5.02
N GLY A 50 -23.97 15.59 4.30
CA GLY A 50 -23.70 15.24 2.90
C GLY A 50 -22.66 14.14 2.69
N TYR A 51 -22.31 13.35 3.71
CA TYR A 51 -21.36 12.25 3.54
C TYR A 51 -22.01 11.06 2.86
N CYS A 52 -21.36 10.53 1.80
CA CYS A 52 -21.91 9.42 1.02
C CYS A 52 -21.77 8.11 1.79
N VAL A 53 -22.89 7.43 2.05
CA VAL A 53 -22.94 6.13 2.73
C VAL A 53 -23.71 5.16 1.86
N LEU A 54 -23.02 4.16 1.32
CA LEU A 54 -23.59 3.15 0.43
C LEU A 54 -23.66 1.80 1.14
N GLN A 55 -24.81 1.14 1.05
CA GLN A 55 -24.92 -0.26 1.45
C GLN A 55 -24.88 -1.14 0.20
N ILE A 56 -24.02 -2.16 0.20
CA ILE A 56 -23.92 -3.15 -0.87
C ILE A 56 -24.63 -4.44 -0.46
N ASP A 57 -25.28 -5.11 -1.40
CA ASP A 57 -25.70 -6.50 -1.21
C ASP A 57 -24.48 -7.41 -1.33
N GLU A 58 -24.10 -8.10 -0.26
CA GLU A 58 -22.94 -9.01 -0.24
C GLU A 58 -23.08 -10.21 -1.19
N ASN A 59 -24.32 -10.50 -1.63
CA ASN A 59 -24.61 -11.59 -2.55
C ASN A 59 -24.66 -11.13 -4.02
N TYR A 60 -24.48 -9.83 -4.29
CA TYR A 60 -24.45 -9.33 -5.66
C TYR A 60 -23.26 -9.91 -6.44
N VAL A 61 -23.54 -10.44 -7.63
CA VAL A 61 -22.53 -10.92 -8.58
C VAL A 61 -22.68 -10.12 -9.88
N PRO A 62 -21.61 -9.48 -10.39
CA PRO A 62 -21.68 -8.74 -11.65
C PRO A 62 -21.85 -9.68 -12.86
N SER A 63 -22.26 -9.11 -13.99
CA SER A 63 -22.31 -9.84 -15.26
C SER A 63 -20.94 -10.38 -15.66
N GLU A 64 -20.91 -11.54 -16.33
CA GLU A 64 -19.65 -12.17 -16.74
C GLU A 64 -18.89 -11.37 -17.78
N ILE A 65 -19.61 -10.57 -18.56
CA ILE A 65 -19.06 -9.73 -19.62
C ILE A 65 -19.13 -8.27 -19.19
N GLU A 66 -18.02 -7.55 -19.35
CA GLU A 66 -17.93 -6.12 -19.15
C GLU A 66 -17.64 -5.39 -20.47
N LYS A 67 -18.17 -4.15 -20.57
CA LYS A 67 -18.05 -3.30 -21.75
C LYS A 67 -17.52 -1.93 -21.35
N LYS A 68 -16.54 -1.43 -22.11
CA LYS A 68 -15.99 -0.08 -21.95
C LYS A 68 -15.96 0.61 -23.31
N GLN A 69 -16.52 1.80 -23.40
CA GLN A 69 -16.43 2.61 -24.61
C GLN A 69 -15.19 3.51 -24.53
N VAL A 70 -14.37 3.52 -25.58
CA VAL A 70 -13.24 4.44 -25.73
C VAL A 70 -13.32 5.03 -27.13
N PHE A 71 -13.53 6.35 -27.19
CA PHE A 71 -13.56 7.12 -28.45
C PHE A 71 -14.51 6.53 -29.51
N GLY A 72 -15.73 6.17 -29.10
CA GLY A 72 -16.76 5.60 -29.99
C GLY A 72 -16.59 4.11 -30.30
N VAL A 73 -15.52 3.45 -29.85
CA VAL A 73 -15.30 2.00 -29.98
C VAL A 73 -15.66 1.31 -28.67
N THR A 74 -16.45 0.23 -28.73
CA THR A 74 -16.77 -0.61 -27.57
C THR A 74 -15.80 -1.77 -27.47
N PHE A 75 -15.06 -1.82 -26.37
CA PHE A 75 -14.27 -2.97 -25.96
C PHE A 75 -15.15 -3.87 -25.08
N GLU A 76 -15.06 -5.18 -25.30
CA GLU A 76 -15.78 -6.20 -24.54
C GLU A 76 -14.79 -7.27 -24.10
N GLN A 77 -14.88 -7.70 -22.83
CA GLN A 77 -14.09 -8.79 -22.28
C GLN A 77 -14.84 -9.50 -21.16
N GLY A 78 -14.34 -10.67 -20.75
CA GLY A 78 -14.79 -11.32 -19.52
C GLY A 78 -14.29 -10.57 -18.29
N HIS A 79 -15.14 -10.47 -17.26
CA HIS A 79 -14.77 -9.86 -15.99
C HIS A 79 -13.67 -10.70 -15.29
N ASN A 80 -12.77 -10.04 -14.56
CA ASN A 80 -11.66 -10.73 -13.89
C ASN A 80 -12.11 -11.42 -12.59
N PHE A 81 -12.66 -12.64 -12.71
CA PHE A 81 -13.05 -13.48 -11.57
C PHE A 81 -11.92 -14.33 -10.97
N ILE A 82 -10.66 -14.08 -11.34
CA ILE A 82 -9.54 -14.88 -10.82
C ILE A 82 -9.53 -14.81 -9.30
N LYS A 83 -9.59 -15.99 -8.67
CA LYS A 83 -9.46 -16.16 -7.22
C LYS A 83 -7.98 -16.24 -6.88
N LEU A 84 -7.57 -15.39 -5.93
CA LEU A 84 -6.21 -15.33 -5.43
C LEU A 84 -6.18 -16.08 -4.10
N ASP A 85 -5.80 -17.34 -4.16
CA ASP A 85 -5.71 -18.24 -3.01
C ASP A 85 -4.32 -18.90 -2.94
N ASP A 86 -4.13 -19.80 -1.98
CA ASP A 86 -2.87 -20.50 -1.76
C ASP A 86 -2.33 -21.23 -3.00
N ASN A 87 -3.19 -21.59 -3.97
CA ASN A 87 -2.75 -22.24 -5.19
C ASN A 87 -1.85 -21.32 -6.03
N CYS A 88 -2.08 -20.01 -5.99
CA CYS A 88 -1.27 -19.00 -6.68
C CYS A 88 0.18 -18.98 -6.17
N LEU A 89 0.46 -19.53 -4.98
CA LEU A 89 1.77 -19.47 -4.33
C LEU A 89 2.45 -20.85 -4.25
N LYS A 90 1.94 -21.87 -4.95
CA LYS A 90 2.49 -23.23 -4.92
C LYS A 90 3.83 -23.36 -5.62
N ASN A 91 4.04 -22.64 -6.72
CA ASN A 91 5.25 -22.74 -7.53
C ASN A 91 6.37 -21.83 -6.98
N ILE A 92 7.01 -22.27 -5.89
CA ILE A 92 8.18 -21.58 -5.36
C ILE A 92 9.40 -21.95 -6.20
N VAL A 93 10.08 -20.96 -6.76
CA VAL A 93 11.18 -21.16 -7.73
C VAL A 93 12.58 -21.01 -7.14
N THR A 94 12.73 -20.26 -6.04
CA THR A 94 14.00 -20.04 -5.30
C THR A 94 14.47 -21.27 -4.52
N LYS A 95 15.75 -21.35 -4.15
CA LYS A 95 16.29 -22.42 -3.30
C LYS A 95 15.62 -22.47 -1.94
N ASN A 96 15.38 -21.31 -1.32
CA ASN A 96 14.58 -21.23 -0.10
C ASN A 96 13.10 -21.47 -0.45
N LYS A 97 12.52 -22.51 0.14
CA LYS A 97 11.12 -22.92 -0.03
C LYS A 97 10.25 -22.62 1.20
N ALA A 98 10.84 -22.08 2.28
CA ALA A 98 10.16 -21.89 3.55
C ALA A 98 9.27 -20.63 3.49
N LEU A 99 7.98 -20.83 3.25
CA LEU A 99 6.98 -19.76 3.25
C LEU A 99 6.05 -19.95 4.46
N THR A 100 6.19 -19.07 5.45
CA THR A 100 5.33 -19.08 6.64
C THR A 100 3.89 -18.67 6.29
N LYS A 101 2.95 -18.91 7.21
CA LYS A 101 1.56 -18.49 7.03
C LYS A 101 1.44 -16.97 6.89
N GLU A 102 2.12 -16.20 7.74
CA GLU A 102 2.06 -14.74 7.71
C GLU A 102 2.63 -14.17 6.40
N GLU A 103 3.76 -14.68 5.93
CA GLU A 103 4.34 -14.30 4.64
C GLU A 103 3.39 -14.64 3.48
N ARG A 104 2.73 -15.80 3.54
CA ARG A 104 1.71 -16.20 2.57
C ARG A 104 0.52 -15.25 2.56
N ASP A 105 -0.03 -14.93 3.74
CA ASP A 105 -1.15 -14.00 3.89
C ASP A 105 -0.77 -12.62 3.33
N ASN A 106 0.43 -12.13 3.64
CA ASN A 106 0.93 -10.86 3.10
C ASN A 106 1.11 -10.88 1.57
N LEU A 107 1.57 -11.99 0.98
CA LEU A 107 1.63 -12.15 -0.48
C LEU A 107 0.24 -12.15 -1.11
N LEU A 108 -0.74 -12.86 -0.55
CA LEU A 108 -2.12 -12.87 -1.06
C LEU A 108 -2.76 -11.48 -0.98
N ILE A 109 -2.58 -10.78 0.14
CA ILE A 109 -3.02 -9.38 0.30
C ILE A 109 -2.41 -8.51 -0.80
N SER A 110 -1.11 -8.65 -1.06
CA SER A 110 -0.43 -7.89 -2.12
C SER A 110 -1.04 -8.15 -3.50
N LEU A 111 -1.33 -9.41 -3.84
CA LEU A 111 -1.91 -9.78 -5.14
C LEU A 111 -3.35 -9.27 -5.27
N ILE A 112 -4.15 -9.33 -4.19
CA ILE A 112 -5.53 -8.80 -4.18
C ILE A 112 -5.51 -7.29 -4.41
N ILE A 113 -4.62 -6.55 -3.73
CA ILE A 113 -4.46 -5.11 -3.95
C ILE A 113 -4.11 -4.82 -5.41
N LEU A 114 -3.16 -5.57 -5.98
CA LEU A 114 -2.68 -5.36 -7.34
C LEU A 114 -3.75 -5.64 -8.40
N LYS A 115 -4.60 -6.65 -8.18
CA LYS A 115 -5.76 -6.94 -9.04
C LYS A 115 -6.69 -5.73 -9.23
N TYR A 116 -6.76 -4.83 -8.25
CA TYR A 116 -7.60 -3.63 -8.28
C TYR A 116 -6.79 -2.33 -8.33
N THR A 117 -5.49 -2.40 -8.62
CA THR A 117 -4.63 -1.22 -8.74
C THR A 117 -4.33 -0.95 -10.21
N GLN A 118 -4.56 0.29 -10.66
CA GLN A 118 -4.26 0.73 -12.02
C GLN A 118 -2.82 0.38 -12.43
N SER A 119 -2.69 -0.30 -13.56
CA SER A 119 -1.41 -0.87 -14.01
C SER A 119 -0.48 0.15 -14.68
N ASN A 120 0.83 -0.07 -14.64
CA ASN A 120 1.50 -1.16 -13.91
C ASN A 120 1.60 -0.87 -12.41
N SER A 121 1.53 -1.94 -11.61
CA SER A 121 1.50 -1.84 -10.15
C SER A 121 2.42 -2.82 -9.42
N VAL A 122 2.96 -2.37 -8.28
CA VAL A 122 3.81 -3.14 -7.34
C VAL A 122 3.36 -2.79 -5.92
N CYS A 123 3.22 -3.79 -5.05
CA CYS A 123 2.70 -3.62 -3.70
C CYS A 123 3.62 -4.28 -2.67
N TYR A 124 4.05 -3.49 -1.68
CA TYR A 124 4.77 -3.92 -0.49
C TYR A 124 3.77 -4.06 0.65
N VAL A 125 3.78 -5.22 1.31
CA VAL A 125 2.85 -5.58 2.40
C VAL A 125 3.65 -6.05 3.61
N LYS A 126 3.21 -5.63 4.79
CA LYS A 126 3.75 -6.07 6.08
C LYS A 126 2.62 -6.11 7.10
N ASP A 127 2.65 -7.09 7.99
CA ASP A 127 1.72 -7.24 9.12
C ASP A 127 0.23 -7.16 8.69
N GLY A 128 -0.11 -7.77 7.55
CA GLY A 128 -1.49 -7.81 7.03
C GLY A 128 -1.97 -6.53 6.33
N GLN A 129 -1.09 -5.57 6.05
CA GLN A 129 -1.47 -4.31 5.41
C GLN A 129 -0.49 -3.84 4.33
N ALA A 130 -1.01 -3.09 3.36
CA ALA A 130 -0.16 -2.37 2.42
C ALA A 130 0.68 -1.31 3.16
N ILE A 131 1.98 -1.30 2.88
CA ILE A 131 2.90 -0.26 3.38
C ILE A 131 3.45 0.61 2.25
N GLY A 132 3.39 0.13 1.01
CA GLY A 132 3.78 0.90 -0.18
C GLY A 132 3.15 0.35 -1.45
N ILE A 133 2.48 1.22 -2.23
CA ILE A 133 1.82 0.83 -3.48
C ILE A 133 2.25 1.79 -4.60
N GLY A 134 2.74 1.23 -5.70
CA GLY A 134 2.93 1.91 -6.97
C GLY A 134 1.79 1.59 -7.92
N ALA A 135 1.29 2.60 -8.63
CA ALA A 135 0.14 2.50 -9.52
C ALA A 135 0.36 3.38 -10.77
N GLY A 136 -0.18 2.95 -11.90
CA GLY A 136 -0.17 3.71 -13.15
C GLY A 136 1.21 3.96 -13.75
N GLN A 137 2.22 3.17 -13.35
CA GLN A 137 3.59 3.37 -13.82
C GLN A 137 3.85 2.64 -15.13
N GLN A 138 4.78 3.14 -15.93
CA GLN A 138 5.11 2.56 -17.25
C GLN A 138 6.35 1.65 -17.21
N SER A 139 7.27 1.90 -16.28
CA SER A 139 8.49 1.11 -16.07
C SER A 139 8.39 0.29 -14.79
N ARG A 140 8.68 -1.02 -14.88
CA ARG A 140 8.59 -1.94 -13.74
C ARG A 140 9.51 -1.51 -12.59
N ILE A 141 10.77 -1.22 -12.89
CA ILE A 141 11.74 -0.78 -11.87
C ILE A 141 11.36 0.57 -11.25
N HIS A 142 10.78 1.49 -12.03
CA HIS A 142 10.29 2.76 -11.48
C HIS A 142 9.10 2.53 -10.55
N CYS A 143 8.20 1.62 -10.90
CA CYS A 143 7.10 1.21 -10.02
C CYS A 143 7.61 0.58 -8.73
N THR A 144 8.60 -0.30 -8.82
CA THR A 144 9.23 -0.95 -7.66
C THR A 144 9.90 0.06 -6.74
N ARG A 145 10.61 1.07 -7.31
CA ARG A 145 11.23 2.17 -6.54
C ARG A 145 10.18 3.02 -5.86
N LEU A 146 9.17 3.50 -6.61
CA LEU A 146 8.11 4.34 -6.07
C LEU A 146 7.32 3.66 -4.94
N ALA A 147 6.97 2.39 -5.12
CA ALA A 147 6.29 1.60 -4.09
C ALA A 147 7.19 1.36 -2.87
N GLY A 148 8.47 1.05 -3.10
CA GLY A 148 9.45 0.89 -2.02
C GLY A 148 9.69 2.18 -1.24
N ASP A 149 9.76 3.34 -1.91
CA ASP A 149 9.97 4.62 -1.25
C ASP A 149 8.79 4.99 -0.34
N LYS A 150 7.56 4.60 -0.73
CA LYS A 150 6.38 4.70 0.14
C LYS A 150 6.49 3.78 1.36
N ALA A 151 6.95 2.54 1.17
CA ALA A 151 7.18 1.60 2.26
C ALA A 151 8.25 2.13 3.24
N ASP A 152 9.34 2.70 2.72
CA ASP A 152 10.40 3.29 3.51
C ASP A 152 9.90 4.51 4.32
N LYS A 153 9.08 5.37 3.70
CA LYS A 153 8.42 6.48 4.41
C LYS A 153 7.46 5.99 5.49
N TRP A 154 6.67 4.96 5.23
CA TRP A 154 5.79 4.34 6.23
C TRP A 154 6.58 3.82 7.42
N TRP A 155 7.73 3.19 7.18
CA TRP A 155 8.60 2.68 8.23
C TRP A 155 9.33 3.79 8.99
N LEU A 156 9.79 4.83 8.30
CA LEU A 156 10.47 5.97 8.92
C LEU A 156 9.57 6.72 9.89
N ARG A 157 8.26 6.81 9.61
CA ARG A 157 7.25 7.39 10.50
C ARG A 157 7.12 6.67 11.86
N GLN A 158 7.64 5.46 11.98
CA GLN A 158 7.62 4.67 13.21
C GLN A 158 8.92 4.80 14.01
N SER A 159 9.88 5.60 13.54
CA SER A 159 11.14 5.75 14.27
C SER A 159 10.93 6.46 15.62
N PRO A 160 11.78 6.19 16.61
CA PRO A 160 11.74 6.88 17.90
C PRO A 160 11.80 8.41 17.73
N GLN A 161 12.52 8.90 16.73
CA GLN A 161 12.62 10.34 16.46
C GLN A 161 11.27 10.93 16.02
N VAL A 162 10.52 10.25 15.15
CA VAL A 162 9.18 10.70 14.74
C VAL A 162 8.15 10.53 15.87
N LEU A 163 8.18 9.40 16.57
CA LEU A 163 7.23 9.11 17.65
C LEU A 163 7.39 10.05 18.87
N ASN A 164 8.58 10.63 19.06
CA ASN A 164 8.88 11.53 20.16
C ASN A 164 8.83 13.03 19.79
N LEU A 165 8.42 13.38 18.57
CA LEU A 165 8.29 14.78 18.13
C LEU A 165 7.42 15.59 19.09
N LYS A 166 7.93 16.75 19.50
CA LYS A 166 7.26 17.67 20.42
C LYS A 166 6.47 18.71 19.64
N PHE A 167 5.23 18.38 19.32
CA PHE A 167 4.32 19.31 18.65
C PHE A 167 3.81 20.41 19.59
N LYS A 168 3.42 21.54 19.01
CA LYS A 168 2.67 22.59 19.72
C LYS A 168 1.31 22.03 20.20
N ALA A 169 0.87 22.45 21.39
CA ALA A 169 -0.28 21.85 22.07
C ALA A 169 -1.62 21.98 21.30
N ASP A 170 -1.76 23.01 20.47
CA ASP A 170 -2.96 23.34 19.69
C ASP A 170 -2.89 22.85 18.24
N ILE A 171 -1.87 22.07 17.84
CA ILE A 171 -1.76 21.57 16.47
C ILE A 171 -2.95 20.66 16.13
N LYS A 172 -3.57 20.89 14.98
CA LYS A 172 -4.63 20.00 14.49
C LYS A 172 -4.00 18.73 13.94
N ARG A 173 -4.77 17.66 13.93
CA ARG A 173 -4.28 16.36 13.48
C ARG A 173 -3.84 16.34 12.02
N ALA A 174 -4.61 16.95 11.13
CA ALA A 174 -4.26 17.01 9.70
C ALA A 174 -2.93 17.76 9.48
N ASP A 175 -2.76 18.89 10.19
CA ASP A 175 -1.52 19.67 10.14
C ASP A 175 -0.35 18.84 10.68
N ARG A 176 -0.53 18.17 11.83
CA ARG A 176 0.48 17.27 12.41
C ARG A 176 0.89 16.16 11.44
N ASP A 177 -0.08 15.50 10.81
CA ASP A 177 0.19 14.40 9.89
C ASP A 177 0.92 14.89 8.62
N ASN A 178 0.59 16.07 8.11
CA ASN A 178 1.32 16.72 7.01
C ASN A 178 2.73 17.14 7.43
N THR A 179 2.89 17.74 8.61
CA THR A 179 4.19 18.11 9.15
C THR A 179 5.12 16.90 9.27
N ILE A 180 4.61 15.74 9.73
CA ILE A 180 5.41 14.51 9.80
C ILE A 180 5.85 14.05 8.39
N ASP A 181 4.94 14.11 7.41
CA ASP A 181 5.25 13.72 6.03
C ASP A 181 6.37 14.58 5.44
N VAL A 182 6.28 15.91 5.62
CA VAL A 182 7.29 16.86 5.14
C VAL A 182 8.60 16.73 5.93
N TYR A 183 8.54 16.66 7.26
CA TYR A 183 9.70 16.45 8.13
C TYR A 183 10.51 15.19 7.75
N THR A 184 9.82 14.11 7.39
CA THR A 184 10.45 12.85 6.98
C THR A 184 10.81 12.82 5.49
N SER A 185 10.64 13.90 4.75
CA SER A 185 11.05 14.01 3.34
C SER A 185 12.41 14.71 3.21
N ASP A 186 12.83 14.94 1.96
CA ASP A 186 13.99 15.78 1.64
C ASP A 186 13.66 17.29 1.74
N ASP A 187 12.37 17.63 1.80
CA ASP A 187 11.85 19.00 1.91
C ASP A 187 11.61 19.41 3.38
N TYR A 188 12.35 18.83 4.33
CA TYR A 188 12.12 19.04 5.77
C TYR A 188 12.26 20.51 6.19
N ASP A 189 13.00 21.34 5.44
CA ASP A 189 13.17 22.76 5.72
C ASP A 189 11.84 23.54 5.63
N ASP A 190 10.86 23.06 4.86
CA ASP A 190 9.53 23.66 4.78
C ASP A 190 8.80 23.68 6.14
N VAL A 191 9.21 22.81 7.07
CA VAL A 191 8.68 22.78 8.44
C VAL A 191 9.73 23.02 9.52
N LEU A 192 11.02 23.09 9.16
CA LEU A 192 12.14 23.26 10.11
C LEU A 192 12.95 24.55 9.96
N ALA A 193 12.71 25.33 8.90
CA ALA A 193 13.34 26.62 8.71
C ALA A 193 13.12 27.55 9.92
N GLU A 194 14.08 28.43 10.16
CA GLU A 194 14.01 29.35 11.29
C GLU A 194 12.84 30.33 11.12
N GLY A 195 12.04 30.50 12.18
CA GLY A 195 10.78 31.25 12.15
C GLY A 195 9.58 30.45 11.61
N THR A 196 9.80 29.26 11.03
CA THR A 196 8.73 28.38 10.53
C THR A 196 8.42 27.24 11.48
N TRP A 197 9.45 26.61 12.06
CA TRP A 197 9.27 25.44 12.92
C TRP A 197 8.40 25.71 14.16
N GLN A 198 8.43 26.94 14.69
CA GLN A 198 7.64 27.38 15.83
C GLN A 198 6.12 27.31 15.58
N ASN A 199 5.69 27.26 14.32
CA ASN A 199 4.30 27.09 13.95
C ASN A 199 3.78 25.66 14.23
N PHE A 200 4.69 24.68 14.27
CA PHE A 200 4.34 23.26 14.32
C PHE A 200 4.87 22.56 15.59
N PHE A 201 6.06 22.94 16.06
CA PHE A 201 6.75 22.25 17.15
C PHE A 201 6.93 23.15 18.37
N ALA A 202 6.85 22.54 19.56
CA ALA A 202 7.23 23.15 20.83
C ALA A 202 8.76 23.18 21.01
N GLU A 203 9.45 22.23 20.40
CA GLU A 203 10.92 22.12 20.39
C GLU A 203 11.37 21.75 18.98
N LYS A 204 12.35 22.46 18.42
CA LYS A 204 12.86 22.20 17.08
C LYS A 204 13.48 20.80 17.02
N PRO A 205 12.92 19.85 16.25
CA PRO A 205 13.47 18.51 16.16
C PRO A 205 14.77 18.53 15.34
N ALA A 206 15.68 17.60 15.65
CA ALA A 206 16.83 17.35 14.81
C ALA A 206 16.39 16.82 13.44
N VAL A 207 17.13 17.20 12.39
CA VAL A 207 16.97 16.64 11.05
C VAL A 207 17.54 15.23 11.03
N PHE A 208 16.85 14.31 10.37
CA PHE A 208 17.42 13.01 10.06
C PHE A 208 18.61 13.14 9.11
N THR A 209 19.78 12.67 9.53
CA THR A 209 20.91 12.46 8.62
C THR A 209 20.59 11.34 7.62
N ARG A 210 21.29 11.33 6.49
CA ARG A 210 21.13 10.28 5.48
C ARG A 210 21.48 8.90 6.04
N GLU A 211 22.47 8.84 6.91
CA GLU A 211 22.98 7.65 7.58
C GLU A 211 21.95 7.10 8.57
N GLU A 212 21.34 7.95 9.39
CA GLU A 212 20.27 7.55 10.33
C GLU A 212 19.05 7.00 9.59
N ARG A 213 18.63 7.64 8.48
CA ARG A 213 17.52 7.14 7.64
C ARG A 213 17.83 5.75 7.11
N LYS A 214 19.01 5.57 6.52
CA LYS A 214 19.45 4.27 5.99
C LYS A 214 19.51 3.22 7.09
N ALA A 215 20.09 3.55 8.24
CA ALA A 215 20.21 2.64 9.37
C ALA A 215 18.84 2.24 9.94
N TRP A 216 17.87 3.15 9.97
CA TRP A 216 16.51 2.85 10.40
C TRP A 216 15.76 1.98 9.38
N ILE A 217 15.81 2.33 8.09
CA ILE A 217 15.18 1.56 7.01
C ILE A 217 15.73 0.14 6.95
N ALA A 218 17.04 -0.05 7.17
CA ALA A 218 17.67 -1.37 7.22
C ALA A 218 17.16 -2.27 8.36
N LYS A 219 16.47 -1.72 9.38
CA LYS A 219 15.81 -2.50 10.44
C LYS A 219 14.43 -3.03 10.01
N ASN A 220 13.87 -2.56 8.90
CA ASN A 220 12.64 -3.11 8.38
C ASN A 220 12.90 -4.51 7.84
N THR A 221 12.12 -5.49 8.27
CA THR A 221 12.20 -6.88 7.83
C THR A 221 10.81 -7.47 7.67
N ASP A 222 10.73 -8.68 7.11
CA ASP A 222 9.50 -9.46 7.01
C ASP A 222 8.46 -8.78 6.11
N VAL A 223 8.95 -8.13 5.06
CA VAL A 223 8.10 -7.50 4.04
C VAL A 223 7.86 -8.48 2.88
N ALA A 224 6.63 -8.50 2.40
CA ALA A 224 6.21 -9.21 1.21
C ALA A 224 6.07 -8.24 0.03
N VAL A 225 6.40 -8.68 -1.18
CA VAL A 225 6.17 -7.90 -2.41
C VAL A 225 5.39 -8.70 -3.44
N GLY A 226 4.33 -8.09 -3.97
CA GLY A 226 3.63 -8.55 -5.17
C GLY A 226 3.94 -7.67 -6.38
N SER A 227 3.90 -8.24 -7.58
CA SER A 227 3.93 -7.50 -8.85
C SER A 227 2.84 -8.01 -9.80
N ASP A 228 2.10 -7.09 -10.44
CA ASP A 228 1.02 -7.43 -11.37
C ASP A 228 1.50 -8.06 -12.69
N ALA A 229 2.78 -7.86 -13.04
CA ALA A 229 3.47 -8.51 -14.14
C ALA A 229 4.88 -8.97 -13.72
N PHE A 230 5.56 -9.69 -14.61
CA PHE A 230 6.89 -10.21 -14.30
C PHE A 230 7.93 -9.12 -14.04
N PHE A 231 8.98 -9.46 -13.29
CA PHE A 231 10.16 -8.62 -13.15
C PHE A 231 11.12 -8.85 -14.32
N PRO A 232 11.48 -7.82 -15.11
CA PRO A 232 12.38 -8.01 -16.24
C PRO A 232 13.81 -8.34 -15.83
N PHE A 233 14.30 -7.80 -14.70
CA PHE A 233 15.69 -7.94 -14.23
C PHE A 233 15.76 -7.98 -12.69
N GLY A 234 16.88 -8.49 -12.18
CA GLY A 234 17.19 -8.59 -10.74
C GLY A 234 17.29 -7.24 -10.01
N ASP A 235 17.38 -6.11 -10.72
CA ASP A 235 17.40 -4.76 -10.13
C ASP A 235 16.14 -4.44 -9.30
N ASN A 236 15.00 -5.06 -9.65
CA ASN A 236 13.77 -4.99 -8.87
C ASN A 236 13.93 -5.66 -7.51
N ILE A 237 14.61 -6.81 -7.49
CA ILE A 237 14.89 -7.57 -6.27
C ILE A 237 15.91 -6.84 -5.40
N GLU A 238 16.95 -6.27 -6.01
CA GLU A 238 17.92 -5.40 -5.33
C GLU A 238 17.24 -4.20 -4.66
N ARG A 239 16.25 -3.58 -5.31
CA ARG A 239 15.47 -2.50 -4.71
C ARG A 239 14.55 -2.99 -3.59
N ALA A 240 13.86 -4.11 -3.80
CA ALA A 240 12.96 -4.70 -2.81
C ALA A 240 13.70 -5.09 -1.53
N HIS A 241 14.87 -5.72 -1.66
CA HIS A 241 15.72 -6.10 -0.52
C HIS A 241 16.04 -4.94 0.42
N ARG A 242 16.29 -3.74 -0.14
CA ARG A 242 16.59 -2.53 0.64
C ARG A 242 15.45 -2.06 1.54
N SER A 243 14.23 -2.52 1.30
CA SER A 243 13.04 -2.24 2.12
C SER A 243 12.59 -3.45 2.95
N GLY A 244 13.49 -4.40 3.24
CA GLY A 244 13.21 -5.50 4.18
C GLY A 244 12.47 -6.70 3.59
N VAL A 245 12.40 -6.79 2.26
CA VAL A 245 11.64 -7.85 1.58
C VAL A 245 12.29 -9.20 1.77
N LYS A 246 11.48 -10.20 2.15
CA LYS A 246 11.88 -11.61 2.30
C LYS A 246 11.14 -12.55 1.35
N VAL A 247 9.93 -12.17 0.96
CA VAL A 247 9.06 -13.01 0.12
C VAL A 247 8.47 -12.22 -1.04
N ILE A 248 8.38 -12.84 -2.22
CA ILE A 248 7.96 -12.20 -3.46
C ILE A 248 6.98 -13.08 -4.23
N ALA A 249 5.92 -12.49 -4.78
CA ALA A 249 5.03 -13.13 -5.74
C ALA A 249 4.98 -12.33 -7.05
N GLN A 250 5.21 -13.01 -8.16
CA GLN A 250 5.13 -12.44 -9.51
C GLN A 250 4.70 -13.51 -10.52
N PRO A 251 4.23 -13.17 -11.73
CA PRO A 251 3.69 -14.17 -12.65
C PRO A 251 4.73 -15.15 -13.23
N GLY A 252 5.99 -14.74 -13.33
CA GLY A 252 7.01 -15.40 -14.15
C GLY A 252 6.83 -15.10 -15.65
N GLY A 253 7.75 -15.61 -16.47
CA GLY A 253 7.73 -15.47 -17.92
C GLY A 253 8.69 -14.41 -18.48
N SER A 254 9.65 -13.93 -17.68
CA SER A 254 10.75 -13.11 -18.20
C SER A 254 11.77 -14.00 -18.92
N ILE A 255 12.37 -13.50 -20.00
CA ILE A 255 13.56 -14.14 -20.62
C ILE A 255 14.72 -14.23 -19.61
N ARG A 256 14.72 -13.35 -18.60
CA ARG A 256 15.74 -13.23 -17.54
C ARG A 256 15.22 -13.69 -16.17
N ASP A 257 14.27 -14.63 -16.13
CA ASP A 257 13.79 -15.20 -14.87
C ASP A 257 14.95 -15.85 -14.08
N ASP A 258 15.96 -16.39 -14.76
CA ASP A 258 17.20 -16.91 -14.17
C ASP A 258 17.92 -15.85 -13.30
N ASN A 259 18.13 -14.65 -13.84
CA ASN A 259 18.76 -13.55 -13.12
C ASN A 259 17.93 -13.07 -11.93
N VAL A 260 16.60 -13.04 -12.08
CA VAL A 260 15.68 -12.64 -11.00
C VAL A 260 15.71 -13.66 -9.87
N ILE A 261 15.64 -14.96 -10.18
CA ILE A 261 15.70 -16.06 -9.20
C ILE A 261 17.06 -16.07 -8.50
N GLU A 262 18.17 -15.94 -9.24
CA GLU A 262 19.51 -15.88 -8.67
C GLU A 262 19.66 -14.71 -7.70
N THR A 263 19.08 -13.54 -8.03
CA THR A 263 19.11 -12.36 -7.14
C THR A 263 18.29 -12.59 -5.87
N CYS A 264 17.17 -13.31 -5.94
CA CYS A 264 16.43 -13.73 -4.74
C CYS A 264 17.24 -14.71 -3.89
N ASP A 265 17.85 -15.72 -4.52
CA ASP A 265 18.67 -16.72 -3.85
C ASP A 265 19.88 -16.11 -3.13
N LYS A 266 20.51 -15.09 -3.73
CA LYS A 266 21.60 -14.30 -3.11
C LYS A 266 21.21 -13.74 -1.74
N TYR A 267 19.94 -13.37 -1.56
CA TYR A 267 19.40 -12.81 -0.32
C TYR A 267 18.58 -13.81 0.50
N ASN A 268 18.62 -15.10 0.15
CA ASN A 268 17.84 -16.17 0.77
C ASN A 268 16.31 -15.89 0.81
N MET A 269 15.81 -15.16 -0.18
CA MET A 269 14.38 -14.83 -0.31
C MET A 269 13.58 -16.00 -0.89
N VAL A 270 12.27 -16.00 -0.61
CA VAL A 270 11.33 -16.91 -1.26
C VAL A 270 10.63 -16.18 -2.40
N MET A 271 10.61 -16.78 -3.60
CA MET A 271 9.84 -16.27 -4.73
C MET A 271 8.86 -17.31 -5.25
N ALA A 272 7.59 -16.94 -5.34
CA ALA A 272 6.54 -17.72 -5.97
C ALA A 272 6.19 -17.16 -7.36
N PHE A 273 6.18 -18.04 -8.36
CA PHE A 273 5.65 -17.75 -9.69
C PHE A 273 4.17 -18.09 -9.75
N THR A 274 3.31 -17.07 -9.90
CA THR A 274 1.86 -17.26 -9.85
C THR A 274 1.28 -17.78 -11.17
N GLY A 275 1.95 -17.55 -12.31
CA GLY A 275 1.40 -17.78 -13.64
C GLY A 275 0.23 -16.86 -14.01
N ILE A 276 -0.07 -15.85 -13.20
CA ILE A 276 -1.27 -15.01 -13.32
C ILE A 276 -0.85 -13.55 -13.43
N ARG A 277 -1.13 -12.91 -14.56
CA ARG A 277 -0.96 -11.46 -14.76
C ARG A 277 -2.20 -10.71 -14.28
N LEU A 278 -2.01 -9.58 -13.58
CA LEU A 278 -3.06 -8.83 -12.89
C LEU A 278 -3.23 -7.40 -13.43
N PHE A 279 -3.21 -7.21 -14.75
CA PHE A 279 -3.39 -5.87 -15.31
C PHE A 279 -4.81 -5.30 -15.08
N HIS A 280 -4.87 -4.00 -14.81
CA HIS A 280 -6.12 -3.26 -14.56
C HIS A 280 -6.06 -1.83 -15.15
N HIS A 281 -7.09 -1.44 -15.93
CA HIS A 281 -7.16 -0.18 -16.70
C HIS A 281 -8.57 0.42 -16.82
#